data_AF-A0AA88YCH6-F1
#
_entry.id   AF-A0AA88YCH6-F1
#
_cell.length_a   1.000
_cell.length_b   1.000
_cell.length_c   1.000
_cell.angle_alpha   90.00
_cell.angle_beta   90.00
_cell.angle_gamma   90.00
#
_symmetry.space_group_name_H-M   'P 1'
#
loop_
_entity.id
_entity.type
_entity.pdbx_description
1 polymer ?
#
loop_
_entity_poly.entity_id
_entity_poly.type
_entity_poly.pdbx_seq_one_letter_code
_entity_poly.pdbx_strand_id
1 'polypeptide(L)'
;MKVCEGKEFTYVGNNSETIVRNHFVYDLKTKLVYCAMEKIGSTFWRRLFQILAGMSKAKSPFDIPPGAALGGGVKTFSEDTFDHIYAVLESSTKLVFTRDPYLRLLSGYVDKLFSPNLMFWNSIGKFTMTTIRKNASDLSLKCGHDVTFAEFVKYFIQSERTNFKRDGHFIPMYDHCRPCQVKFDIIGKMESFEEDTLYILKRFGFSELHDRLSMDFRNSTNIDSFRDQARIVIGSNVEGCMSYCEKQKRMWRKMQIRGTISKHSKFPFSGKQCEEITVDDYFNALIKAEGDVRDPVIAGKYRQEAVREAYSTVSEEDMKELQIIFKPDCEIFSYECNILDYKPEDGIAIEPFFFDTSTA
;
A
#
# COMPACT_ATOMS: atom_id res chain seq x y z
N MET A 1 16.70 16.30 -0.97
CA MET A 1 17.27 15.28 -1.88
C MET A 1 16.90 15.68 -3.30
N LYS A 2 17.87 15.82 -4.21
CA LYS A 2 17.58 16.04 -5.63
C LYS A 2 17.66 14.69 -6.33
N VAL A 3 16.53 14.22 -6.83
CA VAL A 3 16.42 12.89 -7.43
C VAL A 3 16.89 12.91 -8.88
N CYS A 4 17.64 11.88 -9.28
CA CYS A 4 18.26 11.72 -10.60
C CYS A 4 19.28 12.79 -11.02
N GLU A 5 19.66 13.75 -10.15
CA GLU A 5 20.72 14.73 -10.46
C GLU A 5 22.11 14.07 -10.37
N GLY A 6 22.93 14.23 -11.42
CA GLY A 6 24.29 13.65 -11.48
C GLY A 6 24.34 12.13 -11.72
N LYS A 7 23.23 11.49 -12.09
CA LYS A 7 23.18 10.05 -12.41
C LYS A 7 23.17 9.84 -13.92
N GLU A 8 24.03 8.94 -14.42
CA GLU A 8 24.12 8.59 -15.85
C GLU A 8 22.89 7.84 -16.39
N PHE A 9 21.94 7.46 -15.53
CA PHE A 9 20.77 6.67 -15.91
C PHE A 9 19.49 7.51 -15.90
N THR A 10 18.92 7.75 -17.08
CA THR A 10 17.50 8.14 -17.20
C THR A 10 16.66 6.88 -17.21
N TYR A 11 16.14 6.49 -16.05
CA TYR A 11 15.16 5.41 -15.98
C TYR A 11 13.86 5.84 -16.70
N VAL A 12 13.51 5.11 -17.76
CA VAL A 12 12.25 5.24 -18.48
C VAL A 12 11.46 3.99 -18.17
N GLY A 13 10.37 4.11 -17.42
CA GLY A 13 9.49 2.98 -17.15
C GLY A 13 8.43 2.80 -18.23
N ASN A 14 7.54 1.83 -18.04
CA ASN A 14 6.70 1.30 -19.10
C ASN A 14 5.28 1.88 -19.16
N ASN A 15 4.84 2.63 -18.14
CA ASN A 15 3.49 3.22 -18.14
C ASN A 15 3.32 4.31 -19.21
N SER A 16 2.14 4.33 -19.84
CA SER A 16 1.79 5.39 -20.78
C SER A 16 1.68 6.75 -20.07
N GLU A 17 1.88 7.81 -20.82
CA GLU A 17 1.78 9.18 -20.31
C GLU A 17 0.42 9.46 -19.67
N THR A 18 -0.68 8.98 -20.29
CA THR A 18 -2.04 9.11 -19.75
C THR A 18 -2.18 8.52 -18.35
N ILE A 19 -1.62 7.33 -18.12
CA ILE A 19 -1.65 6.68 -16.80
C ILE A 19 -0.89 7.52 -15.79
N VAL A 20 0.33 7.98 -16.16
CA VAL A 20 1.17 8.81 -15.29
C VAL A 20 0.46 10.10 -14.90
N ARG A 21 -0.15 10.81 -15.85
CA ARG A 21 -0.87 12.08 -15.63
C ARG A 21 -2.00 11.94 -14.61
N ASN A 22 -2.73 10.82 -14.63
CA ASN A 22 -3.85 10.56 -13.71
C ASN A 22 -3.43 10.44 -12.23
N HIS A 23 -2.14 10.25 -11.96
CA HIS A 23 -1.64 10.15 -10.59
C HIS A 23 -1.38 11.51 -9.95
N PHE A 24 -1.28 12.57 -10.73
CA PHE A 24 -1.01 13.92 -10.21
C PHE A 24 -2.32 14.62 -9.86
N VAL A 25 -2.38 15.11 -8.63
CA VAL A 25 -3.39 16.07 -8.19
C VAL A 25 -2.72 17.42 -7.95
N TYR A 26 -3.39 18.51 -8.28
CA TYR A 26 -2.83 19.84 -8.11
C TYR A 26 -3.89 20.87 -7.69
N ASP A 27 -3.42 21.97 -7.14
CA ASP A 27 -4.24 23.14 -6.88
C ASP A 27 -3.46 24.43 -7.16
N LEU A 28 -4.06 25.32 -7.96
CA LEU A 28 -3.42 26.55 -8.45
C LEU A 28 -3.32 27.62 -7.36
N LYS A 29 -4.21 27.57 -6.35
CA LYS A 29 -4.24 28.57 -5.27
C LYS A 29 -3.12 28.31 -4.26
N THR A 30 -2.99 27.06 -3.83
CA THR A 30 -1.92 26.62 -2.93
C THR A 30 -0.59 26.44 -3.66
N LYS A 31 -0.60 26.34 -5.00
CA LYS A 31 0.57 26.02 -5.83
C LYS A 31 1.24 24.72 -5.38
N LEU A 32 0.41 23.72 -5.09
CA LEU A 32 0.85 22.38 -4.71
C LEU A 32 0.49 21.40 -5.81
N VAL A 33 1.44 20.49 -6.08
CA VAL A 33 1.26 19.31 -6.92
C VAL A 33 1.65 18.10 -6.08
N TYR A 34 0.81 17.08 -6.04
CA TYR A 34 1.09 15.82 -5.34
C TYR A 34 0.94 14.65 -6.30
N CYS A 35 1.94 13.78 -6.38
CA CYS A 35 1.80 12.51 -7.09
C CYS A 35 1.30 11.41 -6.14
N ALA A 36 0.07 10.98 -6.36
CA ALA A 36 -0.64 9.99 -5.54
C ALA A 36 -0.29 8.56 -5.96
N MET A 37 0.95 8.17 -5.68
CA MET A 37 1.46 6.82 -5.91
C MET A 37 0.77 5.79 -5.01
N GLU A 38 0.49 4.58 -5.50
CA GLU A 38 -0.18 3.59 -4.66
C GLU A 38 0.70 2.98 -3.57
N LYS A 39 0.07 2.54 -2.47
CA LYS A 39 0.70 1.83 -1.32
C LYS A 39 1.75 2.62 -0.53
N ILE A 40 1.74 3.95 -0.66
CA ILE A 40 2.61 4.93 0.05
C ILE A 40 1.78 5.98 0.82
N GLY A 41 0.61 5.62 1.32
CA GLY A 41 -0.29 6.56 2.00
C GLY A 41 -1.12 7.45 1.04
N SER A 42 -1.26 7.08 -0.23
CA SER A 42 -2.06 7.80 -1.24
C SER A 42 -3.47 8.13 -0.76
N THR A 43 -4.19 7.16 -0.17
CA THR A 43 -5.56 7.39 0.33
C THR A 43 -5.61 8.49 1.39
N PHE A 44 -4.63 8.54 2.30
CA PHE A 44 -4.54 9.61 3.29
C PHE A 44 -4.26 10.95 2.62
N TRP A 45 -3.23 11.02 1.76
CA TRP A 45 -2.84 12.27 1.12
C TRP A 45 -3.87 12.81 0.13
N ARG A 46 -4.60 11.94 -0.58
CA ARG A 46 -5.71 12.36 -1.44
C ARG A 46 -6.82 13.01 -0.62
N ARG A 47 -7.18 12.47 0.55
CA ARG A 47 -8.15 13.08 1.48
C ARG A 47 -7.63 14.39 2.05
N LEU A 48 -6.37 14.41 2.45
CA LEU A 48 -5.70 15.61 2.96
C LEU A 48 -5.70 16.73 1.90
N PHE A 49 -5.33 16.40 0.67
CA PHE A 49 -5.24 17.35 -0.43
C PHE A 49 -6.59 18.00 -0.78
N GLN A 50 -7.71 17.29 -0.59
CA GLN A 50 -9.05 17.89 -0.72
C GLN A 50 -9.26 19.04 0.28
N ILE A 51 -8.74 18.90 1.50
CA ILE A 51 -8.79 19.95 2.53
C ILE A 51 -7.84 21.09 2.16
N LEU A 52 -6.60 20.77 1.77
CA LEU A 52 -5.59 21.77 1.41
C LEU A 52 -6.05 22.64 0.23
N ALA A 53 -6.64 22.02 -0.79
CA ALA A 53 -7.19 22.71 -1.97
C ALA A 53 -8.51 23.45 -1.70
N GLY A 54 -9.05 23.38 -0.47
CA GLY A 54 -10.32 24.00 -0.12
C GLY A 54 -11.56 23.35 -0.76
N MET A 55 -11.42 22.14 -1.31
CA MET A 55 -12.52 21.37 -1.90
C MET A 55 -13.36 20.66 -0.83
N SER A 56 -12.81 20.45 0.36
CA SER A 56 -13.51 19.90 1.51
C SER A 56 -13.43 20.83 2.71
N LYS A 57 -14.54 20.93 3.45
CA LYS A 57 -14.62 21.63 4.75
C LYS A 57 -14.29 20.73 5.94
N ALA A 58 -13.87 19.49 5.68
CA ALA A 58 -13.44 18.55 6.71
C ALA A 58 -12.28 19.16 7.54
N LYS A 59 -12.26 18.88 8.83
CA LYS A 59 -11.25 19.39 9.75
C LYS A 59 -10.05 18.45 9.86
N SER A 60 -10.24 17.20 9.45
CA SER A 60 -9.23 16.14 9.39
C SER A 60 -9.44 15.27 8.15
N PRO A 61 -8.36 14.74 7.51
CA PRO A 61 -8.49 13.73 6.46
C PRO A 61 -9.24 12.48 6.92
N PHE A 62 -9.27 12.17 8.23
CA PHE A 62 -10.02 11.04 8.78
C PHE A 62 -11.54 11.26 8.79
N ASP A 63 -12.01 12.50 8.63
CA ASP A 63 -13.44 12.83 8.50
C ASP A 63 -13.97 12.52 7.08
N ILE A 64 -13.07 12.27 6.13
CA ILE A 64 -13.40 11.93 4.74
C ILE A 64 -13.31 10.40 4.59
N PRO A 65 -14.37 9.72 4.12
CA PRO A 65 -14.33 8.28 3.90
C PRO A 65 -13.23 7.87 2.90
N PRO A 66 -12.49 6.76 3.11
CA PRO A 66 -11.46 6.29 2.18
C PRO A 66 -11.93 6.15 0.73
N GLY A 67 -13.17 5.69 0.51
CA GLY A 67 -13.77 5.57 -0.83
C GLY A 67 -13.95 6.90 -1.57
N ALA A 68 -14.02 8.03 -0.84
CA ALA A 68 -14.11 9.38 -1.41
C ALA A 68 -12.73 10.02 -1.68
N ALA A 69 -11.64 9.30 -1.40
CA ALA A 69 -10.28 9.77 -1.71
C ALA A 69 -10.09 9.96 -3.24
N LEU A 70 -10.74 9.12 -4.04
CA LEU A 70 -10.77 9.18 -5.50
C LEU A 70 -12.06 9.90 -5.97
N GLY A 71 -12.24 11.19 -5.66
CA GLY A 71 -13.47 11.87 -6.09
C GLY A 71 -13.86 13.18 -5.40
N GLY A 72 -12.91 13.98 -4.92
CA GLY A 72 -13.20 15.19 -4.15
C GLY A 72 -13.13 16.52 -4.92
N GLY A 73 -13.32 16.53 -6.23
CA GLY A 73 -13.25 17.76 -7.05
C GLY A 73 -11.85 18.37 -7.20
N VAL A 74 -10.81 17.69 -6.70
CA VAL A 74 -9.41 18.10 -6.91
C VAL A 74 -9.03 17.97 -8.38
N LYS A 75 -8.26 18.93 -8.89
CA LYS A 75 -7.82 18.91 -10.29
C LYS A 75 -6.74 17.86 -10.49
N THR A 76 -6.73 17.24 -11.67
CA THR A 76 -5.73 16.26 -12.09
C THR A 76 -5.23 16.60 -13.49
N PHE A 77 -4.08 16.06 -13.89
CA PHE A 77 -3.56 16.27 -15.25
C PHE A 77 -4.19 15.36 -16.32
N SER A 78 -5.26 14.63 -15.99
CA SER A 78 -5.87 13.64 -16.89
C SER A 78 -6.29 14.21 -18.24
N GLU A 79 -6.82 15.44 -18.25
CA GLU A 79 -7.38 16.12 -19.42
C GLU A 79 -6.59 17.37 -19.84
N ASP A 80 -5.47 17.66 -19.16
CA ASP A 80 -4.70 18.88 -19.37
C ASP A 80 -3.77 18.79 -20.59
N THR A 81 -3.56 19.92 -21.27
CA THR A 81 -2.57 20.03 -22.35
C THR A 81 -1.15 20.02 -21.79
N PHE A 82 -0.17 19.64 -22.63
CA PHE A 82 1.25 19.64 -22.22
C PHE A 82 1.71 21.01 -21.69
N ASP A 83 1.37 22.09 -22.40
CA ASP A 83 1.76 23.45 -22.01
C ASP A 83 1.17 23.84 -20.65
N HIS A 84 -0.07 23.44 -20.37
CA HIS A 84 -0.69 23.68 -19.08
C HIS A 84 0.00 22.89 -17.96
N ILE A 85 0.23 21.58 -18.19
CA ILE A 85 0.94 20.72 -17.22
C ILE A 85 2.32 21.31 -16.91
N TYR A 86 3.08 21.69 -17.95
CA TYR A 86 4.39 22.30 -17.78
C TYR A 86 4.32 23.60 -16.96
N ALA A 87 3.41 24.52 -17.29
CA ALA A 87 3.23 25.77 -16.55
C ALA A 87 2.87 25.53 -15.07
N VAL A 88 2.00 24.55 -14.78
CA VAL A 88 1.64 24.19 -13.40
C VAL A 88 2.83 23.60 -12.66
N LEU A 89 3.55 22.65 -13.28
CA LEU A 89 4.72 22.01 -12.68
C LEU A 89 5.85 23.01 -12.38
N GLU A 90 6.13 23.95 -13.28
CA GLU A 90 7.17 24.98 -13.10
C GLU A 90 6.82 25.97 -11.99
N SER A 91 5.54 26.31 -11.83
CA SER A 91 5.09 27.33 -10.88
C SER A 91 4.64 26.80 -9.51
N SER A 92 4.65 25.49 -9.31
CA SER A 92 4.15 24.82 -8.09
C SER A 92 5.23 24.06 -7.33
N THR A 93 5.03 23.87 -6.02
CA THR A 93 5.84 22.92 -5.24
C THR A 93 5.31 21.50 -5.43
N LYS A 94 6.19 20.58 -5.80
CA LYS A 94 5.89 19.20 -6.18
C LYS A 94 6.25 18.25 -5.04
N LEU A 95 5.28 17.45 -4.62
CA LEU A 95 5.36 16.54 -3.47
C LEU A 95 5.18 15.10 -3.92
N VAL A 96 5.94 14.19 -3.33
CA VAL A 96 5.72 12.75 -3.45
C VAL A 96 6.14 12.05 -2.17
N PHE A 97 5.50 10.93 -1.84
CA PHE A 97 5.94 10.03 -0.79
C PHE A 97 6.53 8.76 -1.40
N THR A 98 7.47 8.12 -0.72
CA THR A 98 8.10 6.88 -1.17
C THR A 98 8.10 5.86 -0.05
N ARG A 99 8.39 4.61 -0.38
CA ARG A 99 8.52 3.52 0.59
C ARG A 99 9.57 2.55 0.10
N ASP A 100 10.20 1.84 1.02
CA ASP A 100 11.00 0.68 0.64
C ASP A 100 10.22 -0.22 -0.37
N PRO A 101 10.82 -0.54 -1.54
CA PRO A 101 10.09 -1.19 -2.64
C PRO A 101 9.63 -2.62 -2.30
N TYR A 102 10.38 -3.36 -1.48
CA TYR A 102 10.00 -4.71 -1.05
C TYR A 102 8.83 -4.67 -0.06
N LEU A 103 8.86 -3.73 0.89
CA LEU A 103 7.75 -3.48 1.81
C LEU A 103 6.50 -2.97 1.06
N ARG A 104 6.67 -2.14 0.03
CA ARG A 104 5.58 -1.67 -0.83
C ARG A 104 4.94 -2.82 -1.59
N LEU A 105 5.73 -3.71 -2.20
CA LEU A 105 5.25 -4.86 -2.95
C LEU A 105 4.43 -5.80 -2.05
N LEU A 106 4.95 -6.13 -0.86
CA LEU A 106 4.21 -6.94 0.11
C LEU A 106 2.91 -6.25 0.55
N SER A 107 2.95 -4.93 0.79
CA SER A 107 1.75 -4.17 1.12
C SER A 107 0.68 -4.22 0.02
N GLY A 108 1.10 -4.24 -1.24
CA GLY A 108 0.23 -4.45 -2.39
C GLY A 108 -0.44 -5.83 -2.35
N TYR A 109 0.36 -6.90 -2.25
CA TYR A 109 -0.14 -8.28 -2.16
C TYR A 109 -1.14 -8.45 -1.00
N VAL A 110 -0.77 -8.01 0.20
CA VAL A 110 -1.59 -8.17 1.40
C VAL A 110 -2.94 -7.48 1.24
N ASP A 111 -2.94 -6.30 0.62
CA ASP A 111 -4.16 -5.51 0.44
C ASP A 111 -5.07 -6.02 -0.69
N LYS A 112 -4.49 -6.56 -1.77
CA LYS A 112 -5.23 -6.86 -2.99
C LYS A 112 -5.51 -8.33 -3.21
N LEU A 113 -4.62 -9.23 -2.81
CA LEU A 113 -4.71 -10.67 -3.10
C LEU A 113 -4.85 -11.51 -1.84
N PHE A 114 -4.17 -11.16 -0.76
CA PHE A 114 -4.41 -11.82 0.52
C PHE A 114 -5.78 -11.43 1.08
N SER A 115 -6.08 -10.13 1.13
CA SER A 115 -7.37 -9.64 1.61
C SER A 115 -8.53 -10.16 0.73
N PRO A 116 -9.71 -10.41 1.31
CA PRO A 116 -10.95 -10.71 0.58
C PRO A 116 -11.30 -9.60 -0.42
N ASN A 117 -11.01 -9.85 -1.70
CA ASN A 117 -11.18 -8.85 -2.76
C ASN A 117 -11.52 -9.54 -4.08
N LEU A 118 -12.83 -9.69 -4.36
CA LEU A 118 -13.32 -10.37 -5.56
C LEU A 118 -12.81 -9.76 -6.87
N MET A 119 -12.59 -8.45 -6.93
CA MET A 119 -12.11 -7.79 -8.15
C MET A 119 -10.70 -8.30 -8.50
N PHE A 120 -9.79 -8.27 -7.53
CA PHE A 120 -8.41 -8.70 -7.72
C PHE A 120 -8.27 -10.21 -7.81
N TRP A 121 -9.07 -10.96 -7.04
CA TRP A 121 -9.15 -12.41 -7.14
C TRP A 121 -9.62 -12.87 -8.52
N ASN A 122 -10.68 -12.28 -9.06
CA ASN A 122 -11.18 -12.63 -10.39
C ASN A 122 -10.23 -12.21 -11.53
N SER A 123 -9.48 -11.12 -11.37
CA SER A 123 -8.58 -10.62 -12.41
C SER A 123 -7.18 -11.21 -12.33
N ILE A 124 -6.46 -10.89 -11.27
CA ILE A 124 -5.04 -11.24 -11.08
C ILE A 124 -4.93 -12.61 -10.43
N GLY A 125 -5.77 -12.90 -9.44
CA GLY A 125 -5.75 -14.20 -8.75
C GLY A 125 -5.94 -15.37 -9.71
N LYS A 126 -7.03 -15.35 -10.49
CA LYS A 126 -7.29 -16.37 -11.51
C LYS A 126 -6.23 -16.43 -12.60
N PHE A 127 -5.70 -15.28 -13.02
CA PHE A 127 -4.60 -15.24 -13.98
C PHE A 127 -3.37 -15.96 -13.43
N THR A 128 -2.99 -15.69 -12.18
CA THR A 128 -1.88 -16.39 -11.51
C THR A 128 -2.17 -17.88 -11.37
N MET A 129 -3.40 -18.27 -11.02
CA MET A 129 -3.76 -19.69 -10.90
C MET A 129 -3.69 -20.45 -12.23
N THR A 130 -4.02 -19.79 -13.35
CA THR A 130 -4.03 -20.40 -14.68
C THR A 130 -2.67 -20.43 -15.35
N THR A 131 -1.81 -19.45 -15.06
CA THR A 131 -0.53 -19.27 -15.78
C THR A 131 0.71 -19.65 -14.98
N ILE A 132 0.64 -19.61 -13.65
CA ILE A 132 1.80 -19.80 -12.76
C ILE A 132 1.66 -21.06 -11.91
N ARG A 133 0.49 -21.30 -11.30
CA ARG A 133 0.29 -22.46 -10.44
C ARG A 133 0.16 -23.74 -11.28
N LYS A 134 1.10 -24.67 -11.09
CA LYS A 134 0.99 -26.02 -11.66
C LYS A 134 -0.05 -26.81 -10.86
N ASN A 135 -0.94 -27.53 -11.57
CA ASN A 135 -1.98 -28.38 -10.96
C ASN A 135 -2.90 -27.62 -9.98
N ALA A 136 -3.34 -26.42 -10.36
CA ALA A 136 -4.30 -25.66 -9.56
C ALA A 136 -5.62 -26.44 -9.39
N SER A 137 -6.18 -26.44 -8.17
CA SER A 137 -7.47 -27.05 -7.92
C SER A 137 -8.60 -26.31 -8.64
N ASP A 138 -9.72 -26.99 -8.88
CA ASP A 138 -10.91 -26.37 -9.47
C ASP A 138 -11.38 -25.15 -8.66
N LEU A 139 -11.28 -25.22 -7.33
CA LEU A 139 -11.62 -24.09 -6.45
C LEU A 139 -10.65 -22.93 -6.65
N SER A 140 -9.34 -23.19 -6.71
CA SER A 140 -8.32 -22.16 -6.96
C SER A 140 -8.56 -21.49 -8.32
N LEU A 141 -8.83 -22.26 -9.37
CA LEU A 141 -9.14 -21.74 -10.72
C LEU A 141 -10.44 -20.92 -10.74
N LYS A 142 -11.47 -21.38 -10.01
CA LYS A 142 -12.77 -20.70 -9.90
C LYS A 142 -12.71 -19.42 -9.08
N CYS A 143 -11.83 -19.35 -8.08
CA CYS A 143 -11.86 -18.27 -7.09
C CYS A 143 -10.66 -17.33 -7.15
N GLY A 144 -9.45 -17.81 -7.42
CA GLY A 144 -8.22 -17.00 -7.41
C GLY A 144 -7.87 -16.41 -6.03
N HIS A 145 -8.50 -16.91 -4.98
CA HIS A 145 -8.47 -16.38 -3.61
C HIS A 145 -7.27 -16.81 -2.76
N ASP A 146 -6.48 -17.75 -3.25
CA ASP A 146 -5.46 -18.50 -2.51
C ASP A 146 -4.07 -18.37 -3.14
N VAL A 147 -3.83 -17.29 -3.90
CA VAL A 147 -2.50 -16.94 -4.41
C VAL A 147 -1.54 -16.78 -3.23
N THR A 148 -0.42 -17.49 -3.26
CA THR A 148 0.66 -17.32 -2.27
C THR A 148 1.55 -16.13 -2.62
N PHE A 149 2.33 -15.62 -1.67
CA PHE A 149 3.24 -14.50 -1.93
C PHE A 149 4.30 -14.85 -2.99
N ALA A 150 4.86 -16.06 -2.96
CA ALA A 150 5.81 -16.53 -3.96
C ALA A 150 5.22 -16.58 -5.38
N GLU A 151 3.97 -17.05 -5.53
CA GLU A 151 3.29 -17.05 -6.84
C GLU A 151 2.94 -15.64 -7.30
N PHE A 152 2.55 -14.77 -6.37
CA PHE A 152 2.34 -13.36 -6.66
C PHE A 152 3.63 -12.69 -7.17
N VAL A 153 4.79 -12.97 -6.57
CA VAL A 153 6.07 -12.44 -7.04
C VAL A 153 6.38 -12.90 -8.46
N LYS A 154 6.12 -14.17 -8.80
CA LYS A 154 6.27 -14.67 -10.19
C LYS A 154 5.35 -13.94 -11.16
N TYR A 155 4.10 -13.70 -10.77
CA TYR A 155 3.15 -12.91 -11.54
C TYR A 155 3.68 -11.48 -11.75
N PHE A 156 4.14 -10.84 -10.68
CA PHE A 156 4.68 -9.49 -10.74
C PHE A 156 5.86 -9.41 -11.72
N ILE A 157 6.87 -10.28 -11.57
CA ILE A 157 8.03 -10.36 -12.48
C ILE A 157 7.57 -10.59 -13.93
N GLN A 158 6.63 -11.51 -14.16
CA GLN A 158 6.10 -11.77 -15.51
C GLN A 158 5.40 -10.53 -16.09
N SER A 159 4.58 -9.85 -15.30
CA SER A 159 3.86 -8.64 -15.73
C SER A 159 4.80 -7.48 -16.07
N GLU A 160 5.87 -7.29 -15.30
CA GLU A 160 6.87 -6.25 -15.56
C GLU A 160 7.66 -6.54 -16.84
N ARG A 161 8.06 -7.81 -17.04
CA ARG A 161 8.82 -8.23 -18.24
C ARG A 161 8.01 -8.18 -19.53
N THR A 162 6.74 -8.56 -19.46
CA THR A 162 5.87 -8.66 -20.65
C THR A 162 5.04 -7.41 -20.92
N ASN A 163 5.08 -6.45 -19.99
CA ASN A 163 4.21 -5.28 -19.97
C ASN A 163 2.70 -5.62 -20.05
N PHE A 164 2.32 -6.80 -19.56
CA PHE A 164 0.95 -7.32 -19.63
C PHE A 164 0.37 -7.53 -18.23
N LYS A 165 -0.90 -7.15 -18.03
CA LYS A 165 -1.59 -7.21 -16.72
C LYS A 165 -0.82 -6.53 -15.59
N ARG A 166 -0.14 -5.41 -15.86
CA ARG A 166 0.46 -4.58 -14.82
C ARG A 166 -0.61 -3.85 -14.02
N ASP A 167 -0.36 -3.60 -12.74
CA ASP A 167 -1.29 -2.93 -11.84
C ASP A 167 -0.57 -1.87 -10.99
N GLY A 168 -1.15 -0.67 -10.91
CA GLY A 168 -0.57 0.48 -10.21
C GLY A 168 -0.21 0.23 -8.75
N HIS A 169 -0.86 -0.73 -8.08
CA HIS A 169 -0.56 -1.10 -6.70
C HIS A 169 0.75 -1.89 -6.53
N PHE A 170 1.29 -2.45 -7.61
CA PHE A 170 2.47 -3.34 -7.59
C PHE A 170 3.65 -2.77 -8.36
N ILE A 171 3.41 -1.98 -9.42
CA ILE A 171 4.48 -1.43 -10.25
C ILE A 171 5.53 -0.65 -9.43
N PRO A 172 6.78 -0.60 -9.91
CA PRO A 172 7.83 0.22 -9.31
C PRO A 172 7.46 1.71 -9.21
N MET A 173 8.01 2.40 -8.22
CA MET A 173 7.72 3.80 -7.92
C MET A 173 8.18 4.75 -9.03
N TYR A 174 9.36 4.49 -9.60
CA TYR A 174 9.94 5.29 -10.67
C TYR A 174 9.04 5.29 -11.93
N ASP A 175 8.34 4.19 -12.18
CA ASP A 175 7.42 4.08 -13.30
C ASP A 175 6.12 4.85 -13.06
N HIS A 176 5.67 4.88 -11.81
CA HIS A 176 4.39 5.43 -11.42
C HIS A 176 4.35 6.97 -11.45
N CYS A 177 5.41 7.67 -11.04
CA CYS A 177 5.44 9.14 -10.94
C CYS A 177 6.59 9.82 -11.70
N ARG A 178 7.40 9.07 -12.46
CA ARG A 178 8.46 9.62 -13.33
C ARG A 178 9.38 10.63 -12.64
N PRO A 179 10.00 10.29 -11.49
CA PRO A 179 10.75 11.26 -10.68
C PRO A 179 12.02 11.81 -11.34
N CYS A 180 12.50 11.20 -12.43
CA CYS A 180 13.59 11.77 -13.23
C CYS A 180 13.10 12.82 -14.24
N GLN A 181 11.83 12.78 -14.65
CA GLN A 181 11.21 13.75 -15.55
C GLN A 181 10.48 14.86 -14.77
N VAL A 182 9.88 14.52 -13.63
CA VAL A 182 9.24 15.47 -12.71
C VAL A 182 10.16 15.71 -11.53
N LYS A 183 10.74 16.91 -11.45
CA LYS A 183 11.63 17.32 -10.36
C LYS A 183 10.84 17.61 -9.10
N PHE A 184 10.68 16.61 -8.23
CA PHE A 184 10.01 16.79 -6.94
C PHE A 184 10.83 17.67 -5.99
N ASP A 185 10.15 18.61 -5.33
CA ASP A 185 10.77 19.54 -4.37
C ASP A 185 10.82 18.93 -2.96
N ILE A 186 9.81 18.11 -2.61
CA ILE A 186 9.72 17.41 -1.34
C ILE A 186 9.43 15.93 -1.60
N ILE A 187 10.25 15.08 -0.99
CA ILE A 187 10.14 13.62 -1.07
C ILE A 187 10.06 13.12 0.36
N GLY A 188 8.85 12.77 0.80
CA GLY A 188 8.62 12.15 2.10
C GLY A 188 8.81 10.64 2.03
N LYS A 189 9.03 10.01 3.18
CA LYS A 189 9.18 8.56 3.30
C LYS A 189 8.05 7.98 4.15
N MET A 190 7.62 6.77 3.83
CA MET A 190 6.65 6.03 4.65
C MET A 190 7.22 5.69 6.02
N GLU A 191 8.54 5.58 6.13
CA GLU A 191 9.27 5.35 7.37
C GLU A 191 9.20 6.55 8.33
N SER A 192 9.03 7.77 7.81
CA SER A 192 8.88 9.04 8.54
C SER A 192 7.57 9.76 8.19
N PHE A 193 6.52 8.99 7.88
CA PHE A 193 5.31 9.51 7.24
C PHE A 193 4.61 10.60 8.06
N GLU A 194 4.57 10.41 9.38
CA GLU A 194 3.96 11.36 10.31
C GLU A 194 4.79 12.65 10.37
N GLU A 195 6.09 12.55 10.60
CA GLU A 195 6.97 13.71 10.70
C GLU A 195 6.99 14.53 9.41
N ASP A 196 7.10 13.85 8.26
CA ASP A 196 7.11 14.49 6.94
C ASP A 196 5.77 15.17 6.62
N THR A 197 4.65 14.54 7.01
CA THR A 197 3.32 15.13 6.82
C THR A 197 3.16 16.40 7.64
N LEU A 198 3.53 16.36 8.93
CA LEU A 198 3.44 17.52 9.81
C LEU A 198 4.38 18.64 9.35
N TYR A 199 5.59 18.30 8.91
CA TYR A 199 6.53 19.26 8.33
C TYR A 199 5.92 19.98 7.11
N ILE A 200 5.31 19.24 6.17
CA ILE A 200 4.69 19.81 4.98
C ILE A 200 3.55 20.76 5.38
N LEU A 201 2.65 20.34 6.27
CA LEU A 201 1.53 21.18 6.72
C LEU A 201 2.00 22.50 7.33
N LYS A 202 3.01 22.43 8.20
CA LYS A 202 3.61 23.62 8.81
C LYS A 202 4.28 24.52 7.77
N ARG A 203 5.02 23.94 6.83
CA ARG A 203 5.74 24.67 5.76
C ARG A 203 4.81 25.48 4.86
N PHE A 204 3.63 24.95 4.54
CA PHE A 204 2.66 25.63 3.67
C PHE A 204 1.58 26.41 4.44
N GLY A 205 1.78 26.67 5.73
CA GLY A 205 0.92 27.56 6.52
C GLY A 205 -0.40 26.92 6.97
N PHE A 206 -0.52 25.60 6.96
CA PHE A 206 -1.70 24.86 7.43
C PHE A 206 -1.60 24.55 8.94
N SER A 207 -1.23 25.53 9.77
CA SER A 207 -0.92 25.34 11.20
C SER A 207 -2.08 24.74 12.00
N GLU A 208 -3.32 25.18 11.77
CA GLU A 208 -4.45 24.60 12.49
C GLU A 208 -4.66 23.11 12.19
N LEU A 209 -4.43 22.69 10.94
CA LEU A 209 -4.56 21.29 10.53
C LEU A 209 -3.38 20.46 11.05
N HIS A 210 -2.17 21.05 11.03
CA HIS A 210 -0.99 20.50 11.68
C HIS A 210 -1.27 20.22 13.16
N ASP A 211 -1.74 21.20 13.92
CA ASP A 211 -1.94 21.08 15.36
C ASP A 211 -2.96 19.98 15.68
N ARG A 212 -4.08 19.95 14.94
CA ARG A 212 -5.09 18.89 15.09
C ARG A 212 -4.52 17.49 14.82
N LEU A 213 -3.69 17.34 13.79
CA LEU A 213 -3.12 16.04 13.42
C LEU A 213 -1.99 15.61 14.36
N SER A 214 -1.16 16.54 14.84
CA SER A 214 -0.01 16.25 15.69
C SER A 214 -0.36 15.64 17.06
N MET A 215 -1.59 15.82 17.53
CA MET A 215 -2.00 15.34 18.85
C MET A 215 -2.18 13.82 18.90
N ASP A 216 -2.64 13.21 17.80
CA ASP A 216 -3.11 11.82 17.81
C ASP A 216 -2.96 11.10 16.46
N PHE A 217 -1.97 11.51 15.65
CA PHE A 217 -1.82 11.07 14.26
C PHE A 217 -1.87 9.54 14.12
N ARG A 218 -1.05 8.83 14.90
CA ARG A 218 -0.93 7.37 14.84
C ARG A 218 -2.21 6.66 15.28
N ASN A 219 -2.79 7.06 16.41
CA ASN A 219 -4.00 6.43 16.92
C ASN A 219 -5.20 6.71 16.00
N SER A 220 -5.35 7.94 15.50
CA SER A 220 -6.36 8.28 14.50
C SER A 220 -6.21 7.48 13.21
N THR A 221 -4.96 7.26 12.76
CA THR A 221 -4.66 6.39 11.60
C THR A 221 -5.05 4.94 11.87
N ASN A 222 -4.76 4.41 13.06
CA ASN A 222 -5.14 3.05 13.45
C ASN A 222 -6.66 2.90 13.52
N ILE A 223 -7.36 3.85 14.15
CA ILE A 223 -8.82 3.85 14.28
C ILE A 223 -9.50 3.91 12.91
N ASP A 224 -9.06 4.82 12.03
CA ASP A 224 -9.57 4.91 10.65
C ASP A 224 -9.38 3.58 9.91
N SER A 225 -8.18 2.99 10.03
CA SER A 225 -7.89 1.69 9.45
C SER A 225 -8.75 0.57 10.04
N PHE A 226 -8.90 0.47 11.36
CA PHE A 226 -9.69 -0.58 12.00
C PHE A 226 -11.15 -0.52 11.57
N ARG A 227 -11.72 0.69 11.53
CA ARG A 227 -13.11 0.89 11.12
C ARG A 227 -13.32 0.54 9.65
N ASP A 228 -12.39 0.92 8.78
CA ASP A 228 -12.42 0.55 7.36
C ASP A 228 -12.32 -0.97 7.17
N GLN A 229 -11.36 -1.63 7.83
CA GLN A 229 -11.20 -3.08 7.72
C GLN A 229 -12.40 -3.85 8.31
N ALA A 230 -13.00 -3.37 9.40
CA ALA A 230 -14.22 -3.94 9.96
C ALA A 230 -15.40 -3.84 8.97
N ARG A 231 -15.55 -2.72 8.27
CA ARG A 231 -16.58 -2.58 7.22
C ARG A 231 -16.33 -3.51 6.04
N ILE A 232 -15.08 -3.63 5.59
CA ILE A 232 -14.71 -4.51 4.47
C ILE A 232 -14.95 -5.97 4.83
N VAL A 233 -14.50 -6.42 6.01
CA VAL A 233 -14.63 -7.83 6.39
C VAL A 233 -16.07 -8.23 6.58
N ILE A 234 -16.92 -7.37 7.14
CA ILE A 234 -18.35 -7.68 7.33
C ILE A 234 -19.12 -7.52 6.02
N GLY A 235 -18.86 -6.46 5.25
CA GLY A 235 -19.62 -6.13 4.04
C GLY A 235 -19.21 -6.90 2.77
N SER A 236 -18.04 -7.52 2.72
CA SER A 236 -17.62 -8.31 1.55
C SER A 236 -18.32 -9.66 1.50
N ASN A 237 -19.03 -9.92 0.41
CA ASN A 237 -19.55 -11.26 0.13
C ASN A 237 -18.55 -12.03 -0.74
N VAL A 238 -17.96 -13.09 -0.18
CA VAL A 238 -17.03 -14.01 -0.87
C VAL A 238 -17.48 -15.46 -0.73
N GLU A 239 -18.78 -15.65 -0.49
CA GLU A 239 -19.38 -16.98 -0.36
C GLU A 239 -19.07 -17.86 -1.57
N GLY A 240 -18.79 -19.14 -1.29
CA GLY A 240 -18.38 -20.10 -2.31
C GLY A 240 -16.89 -20.11 -2.65
N CYS A 241 -16.11 -19.13 -2.17
CA CYS A 241 -14.65 -19.15 -2.22
C CYS A 241 -14.01 -19.26 -0.84
N MET A 242 -14.66 -18.74 0.20
CA MET A 242 -14.15 -18.76 1.56
C MET A 242 -15.31 -18.70 2.55
N SER A 243 -15.20 -19.39 3.69
CA SER A 243 -16.18 -19.25 4.76
C SER A 243 -16.09 -17.86 5.41
N TYR A 244 -17.19 -17.44 6.03
CA TYR A 244 -17.25 -16.13 6.69
C TYR A 244 -16.24 -16.00 7.84
N CYS A 245 -15.96 -17.10 8.56
CA CYS A 245 -15.00 -17.13 9.66
C CYS A 245 -13.54 -17.11 9.17
N GLU A 246 -13.21 -17.85 8.10
CA GLU A 246 -11.88 -17.79 7.47
C GLU A 246 -11.56 -16.38 6.95
N LYS A 247 -12.56 -15.72 6.36
CA LYS A 247 -12.45 -14.32 5.90
C LYS A 247 -12.01 -13.41 7.06
N GLN A 248 -12.64 -13.56 8.22
CA GLN A 248 -12.35 -12.76 9.41
C GLN A 248 -10.97 -13.03 9.99
N LYS A 249 -10.57 -14.31 10.09
CA LYS A 249 -9.22 -14.71 10.51
C LYS A 249 -8.15 -14.17 9.55
N ARG A 250 -8.42 -14.20 8.24
CA ARG A 250 -7.51 -13.64 7.24
C ARG A 250 -7.34 -12.13 7.39
N MET A 251 -8.42 -11.41 7.65
CA MET A 251 -8.36 -9.97 7.93
C MET A 251 -7.67 -9.68 9.28
N TRP A 252 -7.77 -10.56 10.27
CA TRP A 252 -7.01 -10.46 11.52
C TRP A 252 -5.50 -10.57 11.25
N ARG A 253 -5.08 -11.58 10.48
CA ARG A 253 -3.69 -11.75 10.02
C ARG A 253 -3.17 -10.54 9.25
N LYS A 254 -3.99 -9.93 8.39
CA LYS A 254 -3.64 -8.67 7.71
C LYS A 254 -3.24 -7.57 8.71
N MET A 255 -3.97 -7.44 9.82
CA MET A 255 -3.68 -6.42 10.83
C MET A 255 -2.41 -6.72 11.65
N GLN A 256 -2.09 -8.01 11.85
CA GLN A 256 -0.83 -8.45 12.44
C GLN A 256 0.36 -8.21 11.50
N ILE A 257 0.23 -8.53 10.20
CA ILE A 257 1.25 -8.24 9.17
C ILE A 257 1.58 -6.74 9.12
N ARG A 258 0.55 -5.89 9.27
CA ARG A 258 0.73 -4.43 9.28
C ARG A 258 1.35 -3.91 10.59
N GLY A 259 1.49 -4.75 11.61
CA GLY A 259 1.96 -4.35 12.95
C GLY A 259 1.00 -3.37 13.63
N THR A 260 -0.30 -3.47 13.33
CA THR A 260 -1.36 -2.63 13.93
C THR A 260 -2.08 -3.32 15.07
N ILE A 261 -2.00 -4.65 15.14
CA ILE A 261 -2.39 -5.45 16.31
C ILE A 261 -1.24 -6.39 16.68
N SER A 262 -1.19 -6.83 17.93
CA SER A 262 -0.15 -7.72 18.44
C SER A 262 -0.16 -9.06 17.70
N LYS A 263 1.04 -9.57 17.40
CA LYS A 263 1.16 -10.95 16.90
C LYS A 263 0.70 -11.98 17.94
N HIS A 264 0.71 -11.63 19.22
CA HIS A 264 0.29 -12.53 20.30
C HIS A 264 -1.22 -12.50 20.56
N SER A 265 -1.96 -11.56 19.95
CA SER A 265 -3.41 -11.49 20.07
C SER A 265 -4.07 -12.54 19.18
N LYS A 266 -4.85 -13.43 19.81
CA LYS A 266 -5.64 -14.45 19.14
C LYS A 266 -6.95 -13.89 18.62
N PHE A 267 -7.41 -14.42 17.49
CA PHE A 267 -8.73 -14.13 16.94
C PHE A 267 -9.82 -14.56 17.95
N PRO A 268 -10.73 -13.66 18.36
CA PRO A 268 -11.59 -13.90 19.51
C PRO A 268 -12.93 -14.60 19.20
N PHE A 269 -13.26 -14.84 17.93
CA PHE A 269 -14.56 -15.38 17.53
C PHE A 269 -14.47 -16.83 17.08
N SER A 270 -15.51 -17.62 17.35
CA SER A 270 -15.56 -19.05 16.99
C SER A 270 -16.96 -19.53 16.60
N GLY A 271 -17.02 -20.54 15.72
CA GLY A 271 -18.28 -21.18 15.32
C GLY A 271 -19.32 -20.17 14.83
N LYS A 272 -20.53 -20.24 15.39
CA LYS A 272 -21.65 -19.35 15.04
C LYS A 272 -21.38 -17.87 15.32
N GLN A 273 -20.51 -17.53 16.27
CA GLN A 273 -20.19 -16.13 16.57
C GLN A 273 -19.64 -15.43 15.33
N CYS A 274 -18.86 -16.14 14.53
CA CYS A 274 -18.35 -15.60 13.28
C CYS A 274 -19.49 -15.11 12.40
N GLU A 275 -20.65 -15.77 12.31
CA GLU A 275 -21.75 -15.39 11.41
C GLU A 275 -22.60 -14.22 11.92
N GLU A 276 -22.56 -13.95 13.22
CA GLU A 276 -23.45 -12.98 13.88
C GLU A 276 -22.78 -11.64 14.23
N ILE A 277 -21.44 -11.57 14.17
CA ILE A 277 -20.72 -10.35 14.58
C ILE A 277 -21.04 -9.15 13.67
N THR A 278 -21.15 -7.98 14.30
CA THR A 278 -21.34 -6.69 13.63
C THR A 278 -20.00 -6.02 13.27
N VAL A 279 -20.08 -4.93 12.51
CA VAL A 279 -18.92 -4.04 12.24
C VAL A 279 -18.31 -3.55 13.56
N ASP A 280 -19.13 -3.17 14.53
CA ASP A 280 -18.64 -2.64 15.80
C ASP A 280 -17.99 -3.72 16.67
N ASP A 281 -18.49 -4.96 16.64
CA ASP A 281 -17.87 -6.08 17.35
C ASP A 281 -16.45 -6.35 16.85
N TYR A 282 -16.27 -6.44 15.52
CA TYR A 282 -14.95 -6.66 14.92
C TYR A 282 -14.02 -5.46 15.16
N PHE A 283 -14.52 -4.24 15.01
CA PHE A 283 -13.77 -3.01 15.29
C PHE A 283 -13.27 -2.97 16.74
N ASN A 284 -14.14 -3.25 17.71
CA ASN A 284 -13.78 -3.28 19.13
C ASN A 284 -12.80 -4.41 19.45
N ALA A 285 -12.88 -5.56 18.75
CA ALA A 285 -11.91 -6.63 18.87
C ALA A 285 -10.51 -6.19 18.40
N LEU A 286 -10.41 -5.45 17.28
CA LEU A 286 -9.14 -4.90 16.79
C LEU A 286 -8.51 -3.91 17.79
N ILE A 287 -9.29 -3.00 18.37
CA ILE A 287 -8.80 -2.06 19.40
C ILE A 287 -8.20 -2.82 20.60
N LYS A 288 -8.90 -3.86 21.07
CA LYS A 288 -8.42 -4.69 22.19
C LYS A 288 -7.14 -5.45 21.85
N ALA A 289 -6.91 -5.73 20.57
CA ALA A 289 -5.77 -6.51 20.10
C ALA A 289 -4.50 -5.71 19.82
N GLU A 290 -4.50 -4.38 19.95
CA GLU A 290 -3.26 -3.58 19.79
C GLU A 290 -2.13 -4.08 20.70
N GLY A 291 -2.43 -4.32 21.99
CA GLY A 291 -1.46 -4.91 22.92
C GLY A 291 -0.12 -4.16 22.96
N ASP A 292 0.95 -4.89 22.66
CA ASP A 292 2.35 -4.45 22.67
C ASP A 292 2.76 -3.60 21.45
N VAL A 293 2.00 -3.62 20.34
CA VAL A 293 2.33 -2.81 19.15
C VAL A 293 2.02 -1.33 19.31
N ARG A 294 1.52 -0.91 20.48
CA ARG A 294 1.50 0.50 20.87
C ARG A 294 2.91 1.08 20.92
N ASP A 295 3.91 0.24 21.24
CA ASP A 295 5.32 0.58 21.05
C ASP A 295 5.67 0.55 19.54
N PRO A 296 6.11 1.69 18.95
CA PRO A 296 6.56 1.74 17.55
C PRO A 296 7.65 0.73 17.20
N VAL A 297 8.56 0.44 18.12
CA VAL A 297 9.69 -0.47 17.91
C VAL A 297 9.20 -1.90 17.77
N ILE A 298 8.28 -2.32 18.66
CA ILE A 298 7.65 -3.65 18.59
C ILE A 298 6.83 -3.79 17.31
N ALA A 299 6.03 -2.77 16.98
CA ALA A 299 5.25 -2.75 15.73
C ALA A 299 6.16 -2.87 14.49
N GLY A 300 7.29 -2.17 14.49
CA GLY A 300 8.32 -2.25 13.44
C GLY A 300 8.92 -3.65 13.33
N LYS A 301 9.25 -4.28 14.47
CA LYS A 301 9.77 -5.65 14.51
C LYS A 301 8.79 -6.65 13.90
N TYR A 302 7.50 -6.60 14.26
CA TYR A 302 6.51 -7.54 13.70
C TYR A 302 6.30 -7.33 12.20
N ARG A 303 6.34 -6.09 11.71
CA ARG A 303 6.34 -5.84 10.26
C ARG A 303 7.54 -6.47 9.57
N GLN A 304 8.74 -6.35 10.16
CA GLN A 304 9.96 -6.94 9.61
C GLN A 304 9.92 -8.48 9.63
N GLU A 305 9.41 -9.09 10.70
CA GLU A 305 9.20 -10.54 10.77
C GLU A 305 8.25 -11.02 9.66
N ALA A 306 7.12 -10.33 9.44
CA ALA A 306 6.17 -10.68 8.37
C ALA A 306 6.76 -10.53 6.96
N VAL A 307 7.59 -9.50 6.76
CA VAL A 307 8.34 -9.31 5.50
C VAL A 307 9.30 -10.48 5.27
N ARG A 308 10.10 -10.83 6.28
CA ARG A 308 11.04 -11.94 6.18
C ARG A 308 10.36 -13.28 5.94
N GLU A 309 9.26 -13.54 6.64
CA GLU A 309 8.44 -14.73 6.41
C GLU A 309 7.98 -14.80 4.96
N ALA A 310 7.40 -13.72 4.43
CA ALA A 310 6.93 -13.67 3.05
C ALA A 310 8.06 -13.94 2.04
N TYR A 311 9.15 -13.17 2.11
CA TYR A 311 10.26 -13.28 1.15
C TYR A 311 11.10 -14.55 1.31
N SER A 312 11.07 -15.20 2.49
CA SER A 312 11.68 -16.53 2.65
C SER A 312 11.07 -17.58 1.71
N THR A 313 9.81 -17.40 1.29
CA THR A 313 9.11 -18.30 0.36
C THR A 313 9.46 -18.08 -1.12
N VAL A 314 10.11 -16.95 -1.45
CA VAL A 314 10.46 -16.58 -2.83
C VAL A 314 11.74 -17.29 -3.24
N SER A 315 11.82 -17.79 -4.48
CA SER A 315 13.01 -18.48 -4.97
C SER A 315 14.21 -17.53 -5.13
N GLU A 316 15.43 -18.05 -5.05
CA GLU A 316 16.65 -17.26 -5.30
C GLU A 316 16.68 -16.61 -6.69
N GLU A 317 16.12 -17.29 -7.69
CA GLU A 317 16.00 -16.76 -9.05
C GLU A 317 15.06 -15.55 -9.08
N ASP A 318 13.86 -15.70 -8.50
CA ASP A 318 12.87 -14.63 -8.45
C ASP A 318 13.38 -13.44 -7.60
N MET A 319 14.14 -13.68 -6.53
CA MET A 319 14.74 -12.61 -5.71
C MET A 319 15.75 -11.78 -6.50
N LYS A 320 16.58 -12.40 -7.35
CA LYS A 320 17.51 -11.68 -8.23
C LYS A 320 16.76 -10.83 -9.25
N GLU A 321 15.65 -11.33 -9.78
CA GLU A 321 14.80 -10.56 -10.70
C GLU A 321 14.16 -9.36 -10.02
N LEU A 322 13.66 -9.52 -8.78
CA LEU A 322 13.16 -8.39 -8.00
C LEU A 322 14.24 -7.33 -7.78
N GLN A 323 15.49 -7.73 -7.49
CA GLN A 323 16.59 -6.79 -7.32
C GLN A 323 16.84 -5.97 -8.61
N ILE A 324 16.75 -6.60 -9.78
CA ILE A 324 16.87 -5.90 -11.07
C ILE A 324 15.71 -4.93 -11.27
N ILE A 325 14.47 -5.37 -11.03
CA ILE A 325 13.25 -4.57 -11.22
C ILE A 325 13.23 -3.36 -10.27
N PHE A 326 13.67 -3.52 -9.02
CA PHE A 326 13.65 -2.49 -7.99
C PHE A 326 14.90 -1.62 -7.93
N LYS A 327 16.00 -2.00 -8.59
CA LYS A 327 17.22 -1.19 -8.66
C LYS A 327 16.96 0.31 -8.94
N PRO A 328 16.08 0.69 -9.89
CA PRO A 328 15.78 2.11 -10.12
C PRO A 328 15.20 2.80 -8.88
N ASP A 329 14.23 2.18 -8.20
CA ASP A 329 13.62 2.76 -6.98
C ASP A 329 14.64 2.92 -5.86
N CYS A 330 15.49 1.91 -5.68
CA CYS A 330 16.54 1.89 -4.68
C CYS A 330 17.55 3.02 -4.90
N GLU A 331 18.02 3.18 -6.13
CA GLU A 331 18.95 4.24 -6.49
C GLU A 331 18.29 5.62 -6.42
N ILE A 332 17.13 5.81 -7.05
CA ILE A 332 16.42 7.09 -7.16
C ILE A 332 16.09 7.64 -5.76
N PHE A 333 15.61 6.80 -4.85
CA PHE A 333 15.10 7.22 -3.54
C PHE A 333 16.02 6.89 -2.36
N SER A 334 17.23 6.39 -2.65
CA SER A 334 18.25 6.03 -1.65
C SER A 334 17.72 5.02 -0.62
N TYR A 335 17.21 3.89 -1.10
CA TYR A 335 16.89 2.72 -0.27
C TYR A 335 18.03 1.70 -0.36
N GLU A 336 18.44 1.16 0.79
CA GLU A 336 19.40 0.07 0.89
C GLU A 336 18.67 -1.25 0.60
N CYS A 337 18.55 -1.60 -0.68
CA CYS A 337 17.82 -2.78 -1.14
C CYS A 337 18.68 -4.05 -1.11
N ASN A 338 19.25 -4.38 0.05
CA ASN A 338 20.02 -5.61 0.20
C ASN A 338 19.07 -6.80 0.37
N ILE A 339 19.21 -7.82 -0.49
CA ILE A 339 18.38 -9.04 -0.46
C ILE A 339 18.40 -9.70 0.93
N LEU A 340 19.54 -9.66 1.61
CA LEU A 340 19.75 -10.28 2.92
C LEU A 340 18.92 -9.64 4.04
N ASP A 341 18.43 -8.43 3.83
CA ASP A 341 17.53 -7.78 4.80
C ASP A 341 16.14 -8.43 4.81
N TYR A 342 15.75 -9.03 3.68
CA TYR A 342 14.42 -9.58 3.45
C TYR A 342 14.39 -11.12 3.43
N LYS A 343 15.50 -11.79 3.08
CA LYS A 343 15.55 -13.25 2.96
C LYS A 343 16.73 -13.84 3.76
N PRO A 344 16.51 -14.91 4.57
CA PRO A 344 17.59 -15.60 5.27
C PRO A 344 18.64 -16.19 4.33
N GLU A 345 19.92 -16.16 4.73
CA GLU A 345 21.06 -16.69 3.96
C GLU A 345 21.05 -18.20 3.79
N ASP A 346 20.46 -18.94 4.74
CA ASP A 346 20.41 -20.42 4.72
C ASP A 346 19.41 -20.96 3.69
N GLY A 347 18.64 -20.08 3.04
CA GLY A 347 17.62 -20.43 2.05
C GLY A 347 16.44 -21.21 2.64
N ILE A 348 16.36 -21.34 3.98
CA ILE A 348 15.30 -22.08 4.64
C ILE A 348 14.06 -21.19 4.71
N ALA A 349 12.96 -21.69 4.13
CA ALA A 349 11.66 -21.02 4.26
C ALA A 349 11.25 -20.99 5.74
N ILE A 350 10.90 -19.81 6.23
CA ILE A 350 10.40 -19.63 7.59
C ILE A 350 9.00 -20.24 7.67
N GLU A 351 8.73 -20.96 8.75
CA GLU A 351 7.39 -21.51 9.00
C GLU A 351 6.35 -20.37 9.01
N PRO A 352 5.27 -20.46 8.21
CA PRO A 352 4.38 -19.34 8.00
C PRO A 352 3.50 -19.12 9.24
N PHE A 353 3.76 -18.07 10.02
CA PHE A 353 2.89 -17.61 11.10
C PHE A 353 1.93 -16.53 10.62
N PHE A 354 2.44 -15.50 9.94
CA PHE A 354 1.64 -14.36 9.49
C PHE A 354 0.70 -14.70 8.33
N PHE A 355 1.06 -15.70 7.51
CA PHE A 355 0.24 -16.12 6.37
C PHE A 355 -0.55 -17.42 6.62
N ASP A 356 -0.42 -18.02 7.81
CA ASP A 356 -1.27 -19.12 8.24
C ASP A 356 -2.50 -18.62 9.00
N THR A 357 -3.67 -18.73 8.38
CA THR A 357 -4.95 -18.32 8.97
C THR A 357 -5.53 -19.35 9.94
N SER A 358 -5.02 -20.59 9.97
CA SER A 358 -5.53 -21.65 10.84
C SER A 358 -5.18 -21.39 12.31
N THR A 359 -4.04 -20.73 12.55
CA THR A 359 -3.48 -20.39 13.86
C THR A 359 -3.82 -18.97 14.34
N ALA A 360 -4.68 -18.26 13.59
CA ALA A 360 -5.06 -16.87 13.87
C ALA A 360 -5.79 -16.69 15.22
#